data_AF-A0A1G3Y2D2-F1
#
_entry.id   AF-A0A1G3Y2D2-F1
#
_cell.length_a   1.000
_cell.length_b   1.000
_cell.length_c   1.000
_cell.angle_alpha   90.00
_cell.angle_beta   90.00
_cell.angle_gamma   90.00
#
_symmetry.space_group_name_H-M   'P 1'
#
loop_
_entity.id
_entity.type
_entity.pdbx_description
1 polymer ?
#
loop_
_entity_poly.entity_id
_entity_poly.type
_entity_poly.pdbx_seq_one_letter_code
_entity_poly.pdbx_strand_id
1 'polypeptide(L)'
;MFDFAALADHINISGNYYGGTFKWNKLQNKFEFVNGWSEGNKEFSIPFRSITLDGNMSDWTGISPVLTDPAGDDSYGLPGDDIRDVFISKDNDFIYFGIRMADGPPLSGSDNSGAHMHFQFNLNGSMGVQELENHFVIFTTAHYFPASGWLASTEMHVSHPLHPNGFIPVGLHSYDSSYVGVGQDFVEWKVPIKDCMITSGKYASAWTHYNSQPYPSDDTNEIVRLK
;
A
#
# COMPACT_ATOMS: atom_id res chain seq x y z
N MET A 1 -31.53 -3.85 -21.45
CA MET A 1 -30.10 -4.23 -21.38
C MET A 1 -29.35 -2.91 -21.33
N PHE A 2 -28.73 -2.58 -20.21
CA PHE A 2 -28.02 -1.31 -20.02
C PHE A 2 -26.70 -1.40 -20.78
N ASP A 3 -26.47 -0.46 -21.69
CA ASP A 3 -25.23 -0.36 -22.45
C ASP A 3 -24.27 0.58 -21.70
N PHE A 4 -23.29 0.00 -21.01
CA PHE A 4 -22.26 0.75 -20.29
C PHE A 4 -21.33 1.53 -21.24
N ALA A 5 -21.25 1.16 -22.52
CA ALA A 5 -20.38 1.86 -23.48
C ALA A 5 -20.89 3.28 -23.79
N ALA A 6 -22.22 3.49 -23.78
CA ALA A 6 -22.82 4.80 -23.99
C ALA A 6 -22.62 5.78 -22.80
N LEU A 7 -22.16 5.29 -21.64
CA LEU A 7 -21.87 6.13 -20.47
C LEU A 7 -20.53 6.87 -20.58
N ALA A 8 -19.58 6.32 -21.34
CA ALA A 8 -18.21 6.83 -21.45
C ALA A 8 -18.10 8.11 -22.28
N ASP A 9 -18.98 8.32 -23.26
CA ASP A 9 -18.91 9.44 -24.22
C ASP A 9 -19.42 10.78 -23.65
N HIS A 10 -20.02 10.78 -22.45
CA HIS A 10 -20.66 11.97 -21.86
C HIS A 10 -20.01 12.47 -20.56
N ILE A 11 -18.93 11.84 -20.10
CA ILE A 11 -18.14 12.28 -18.95
C ILE A 11 -16.72 12.52 -19.45
N ASN A 12 -16.25 13.77 -19.41
CA ASN A 12 -14.84 14.05 -19.63
C ASN A 12 -14.03 13.49 -18.44
N ILE A 13 -13.60 12.24 -18.57
CA ILE A 13 -12.83 11.47 -17.59
C ILE A 13 -11.32 11.72 -17.69
N SER A 14 -10.86 12.81 -18.32
CA SER A 14 -9.43 13.08 -18.46
C SER A 14 -8.79 13.36 -17.09
N GLY A 15 -8.22 12.32 -16.49
CA GLY A 15 -7.23 12.43 -15.41
C GLY A 15 -7.75 12.64 -13.99
N ASN A 16 -9.07 12.73 -13.75
CA ASN A 16 -9.66 12.88 -12.41
C ASN A 16 -10.70 11.80 -12.13
N TYR A 17 -10.61 11.12 -10.97
CA TYR A 17 -11.67 10.25 -10.46
C TYR A 17 -12.68 11.04 -9.62
N TYR A 18 -13.96 10.70 -9.76
CA TYR A 18 -15.07 11.30 -9.02
C TYR A 18 -15.78 10.21 -8.21
N GLY A 19 -15.67 10.26 -6.88
CA GLY A 19 -16.54 9.53 -5.98
C GLY A 19 -17.81 10.34 -5.71
N GLY A 20 -19.01 9.77 -5.89
CA GLY A 20 -20.24 10.53 -5.67
C GLY A 20 -21.54 9.83 -6.00
N THR A 21 -22.63 10.54 -5.76
CA THR A 21 -24.00 10.12 -6.11
C THR A 21 -24.38 10.65 -7.48
N PHE A 22 -24.87 9.75 -8.33
CA PHE A 22 -25.43 10.07 -9.63
C PHE A 22 -26.96 9.99 -9.56
N LYS A 23 -27.65 11.00 -10.11
CA LYS A 23 -29.10 10.91 -10.35
C LYS A 23 -29.34 10.71 -11.82
N TRP A 24 -30.34 9.91 -12.15
CA TRP A 24 -30.81 9.80 -13.52
C TRP A 24 -31.71 11.00 -13.87
N ASN A 25 -31.27 11.86 -14.79
CA ASN A 25 -32.13 12.89 -15.36
C ASN A 25 -32.97 12.30 -16.50
N LYS A 26 -34.24 12.03 -16.19
CA LYS A 26 -35.20 11.45 -17.14
C LYS A 26 -35.51 12.34 -18.35
N LEU A 27 -35.43 13.67 -18.21
CA LEU A 27 -35.74 14.60 -19.30
C LEU A 27 -34.61 14.68 -20.33
N GLN A 28 -33.37 14.50 -19.86
CA GLN A 28 -32.17 14.59 -20.70
C GLN A 28 -31.59 13.21 -21.04
N ASN A 29 -32.21 12.13 -20.55
CA ASN A 29 -31.78 10.74 -20.74
C ASN A 29 -30.28 10.53 -20.43
N LYS A 30 -29.80 11.14 -19.34
CA LYS A 30 -28.39 11.04 -18.91
C LYS A 30 -28.30 10.95 -17.39
N PHE A 31 -27.20 10.39 -16.90
CA PHE A 31 -26.83 10.56 -15.50
C PHE A 31 -26.29 11.97 -15.26
N GLU A 32 -26.71 12.58 -14.17
CA GLU A 32 -26.17 13.84 -13.66
C GLU A 32 -25.46 13.57 -12.35
N PHE A 33 -24.26 14.10 -12.22
CA PHE A 33 -23.55 14.14 -10.95
C PHE A 33 -24.31 15.06 -9.99
N VAL A 34 -24.64 14.57 -8.79
CA VAL A 34 -25.47 15.29 -7.81
C VAL A 34 -24.61 15.92 -6.75
N ASN A 35 -23.74 15.10 -6.18
CA ASN A 35 -22.83 15.47 -5.13
C ASN A 35 -21.72 14.43 -5.12
N GLY A 36 -20.49 14.90 -5.07
CA GLY A 36 -19.36 14.05 -4.83
C GLY A 36 -18.15 14.87 -4.48
N TRP A 37 -17.17 14.17 -3.95
CA TRP A 37 -15.91 14.76 -3.55
C TRP A 37 -14.97 14.57 -4.74
N SER A 38 -14.33 15.65 -5.18
CA SER A 38 -13.19 15.54 -6.08
C SER A 38 -12.05 14.99 -5.25
N GLU A 39 -11.83 13.68 -5.30
CA GLU A 39 -10.77 13.07 -4.49
C GLU A 39 -9.38 13.36 -5.04
N GLY A 40 -9.28 13.86 -6.28
CA GLY A 40 -8.03 14.34 -6.87
C GLY A 40 -7.04 13.20 -7.09
N ASN A 41 -6.69 12.91 -8.34
CA ASN A 41 -5.68 11.88 -8.58
C ASN A 41 -4.31 12.49 -8.25
N LYS A 42 -3.84 12.30 -7.02
CA LYS A 42 -2.48 12.67 -6.65
C LYS A 42 -1.55 11.69 -7.38
N GLU A 43 -0.90 12.17 -8.42
CA GLU A 43 0.07 11.38 -9.15
C GLU A 43 1.44 11.50 -8.46
N PHE A 44 2.12 10.38 -8.29
CA PHE A 44 3.41 10.32 -7.60
C PHE A 44 4.45 9.67 -8.50
N SER A 45 5.44 10.44 -8.96
CA SER A 45 6.60 9.89 -9.68
C SER A 45 7.58 9.28 -8.71
N ILE A 46 7.87 7.99 -8.87
CA ILE A 46 8.82 7.30 -8.00
C ILE A 46 10.24 7.87 -8.23
N PRO A 47 10.88 8.48 -7.21
CA PRO A 47 12.21 9.04 -7.33
C PRO A 47 13.26 7.97 -7.71
N PHE A 48 14.28 8.38 -8.46
CA PHE A 48 15.43 7.54 -8.75
C PHE A 48 16.56 7.81 -7.74
N ARG A 49 16.69 6.94 -6.74
CA ARG A 49 17.71 6.99 -5.68
C ARG A 49 17.88 5.62 -5.04
N SER A 50 19.12 5.12 -5.00
CA SER A 50 19.48 3.95 -4.20
C SER A 50 19.49 4.30 -2.71
N ILE A 51 18.97 3.39 -1.89
CA ILE A 51 18.89 3.53 -0.44
C ILE A 51 19.79 2.47 0.22
N THR A 52 20.53 2.87 1.24
CA THR A 52 21.27 1.97 2.13
C THR A 52 20.29 1.45 3.18
N LEU A 53 20.16 0.13 3.30
CA LEU A 53 19.26 -0.46 4.29
C LEU A 53 19.94 -0.53 5.66
N ASP A 54 19.82 0.54 6.44
CA ASP A 54 20.42 0.69 7.76
C ASP A 54 19.44 1.18 8.84
N GLY A 55 18.16 1.37 8.48
CA GLY A 55 17.12 1.88 9.36
C GLY A 55 17.18 3.39 9.58
N ASN A 56 17.98 4.13 8.81
CA ASN A 56 18.17 5.56 8.98
C ASN A 56 17.46 6.38 7.89
N MET A 57 16.70 7.38 8.32
CA MET A 57 16.00 8.31 7.45
C MET A 57 16.91 9.23 6.60
N SER A 58 18.23 9.23 6.82
CA SER A 58 19.16 10.14 6.14
C SER A 58 19.11 10.00 4.62
N ASP A 59 19.07 8.77 4.11
CA ASP A 59 19.01 8.49 2.66
C ASP A 59 17.68 8.93 2.02
N TRP A 60 16.63 9.01 2.83
CA TRP A 60 15.29 9.45 2.45
C TRP A 60 15.11 10.97 2.47
N THR A 61 16.11 11.72 2.96
CA THR A 61 16.04 13.18 3.04
C THR A 61 15.77 13.82 1.68
N GLY A 62 14.71 14.63 1.60
CA GLY A 62 14.29 15.29 0.37
C GLY A 62 13.46 14.42 -0.58
N ILE A 63 13.15 13.17 -0.22
CA ILE A 63 12.08 12.41 -0.85
C ILE A 63 10.77 12.73 -0.10
N SER A 64 9.78 13.23 -0.82
CA SER A 64 8.44 13.41 -0.24
C SER A 64 7.79 12.04 0.02
N PRO A 65 7.07 11.87 1.14
CA PRO A 65 6.32 10.64 1.38
C PRO A 65 5.25 10.45 0.29
N VAL A 66 5.06 9.18 -0.11
CA VAL A 66 4.01 8.78 -1.05
C VAL A 66 2.65 8.75 -0.34
N LEU A 67 2.61 8.32 0.92
CA LEU A 67 1.42 8.34 1.79
C LEU A 67 1.79 8.98 3.13
N THR A 68 0.85 9.68 3.75
CA THR A 68 1.00 10.23 5.10
C THR A 68 -0.17 9.83 5.96
N ASP A 69 0.09 9.57 7.23
CA ASP A 69 -0.94 9.16 8.18
C ASP A 69 -0.98 10.08 9.41
N PRO A 70 -2.17 10.34 9.98
CA PRO A 70 -2.32 11.05 11.24
C PRO A 70 -1.74 10.24 12.41
N ALA A 71 -0.90 10.84 13.25
CA ALA A 71 -0.44 10.12 14.45
C ALA A 71 -1.60 9.83 15.44
N GLY A 72 -1.59 8.62 16.00
CA GLY A 72 -2.50 8.16 17.05
C GLY A 72 -3.88 7.73 16.56
N ASP A 73 -4.00 7.32 15.29
CA ASP A 73 -5.20 6.65 14.75
C ASP A 73 -5.04 5.13 14.57
N ASP A 74 -3.93 4.58 15.08
CA ASP A 74 -3.69 3.15 15.23
C ASP A 74 -4.78 2.46 16.09
N SER A 75 -5.02 1.19 15.82
CA SER A 75 -6.13 0.44 16.40
C SER A 75 -5.85 -0.15 17.79
N TYR A 76 -4.57 -0.37 18.14
CA TYR A 76 -4.20 -1.22 19.28
C TYR A 76 -3.21 -0.60 20.27
N GLY A 77 -2.57 0.52 19.94
CA GLY A 77 -1.57 1.20 20.76
C GLY A 77 -0.31 0.38 20.95
N LEU A 78 0.11 -0.40 19.95
CA LEU A 78 1.29 -1.27 20.06
C LEU A 78 2.52 -0.55 19.52
N PRO A 79 3.65 -0.51 20.25
CA PRO A 79 4.84 0.21 19.78
C PRO A 79 5.24 -0.09 18.33
N GLY A 80 5.43 0.96 17.53
CA GLY A 80 5.84 0.85 16.14
C GLY A 80 4.75 0.30 15.22
N ASP A 81 3.48 0.48 15.55
CA ASP A 81 2.34 0.18 14.67
C ASP A 81 1.72 1.42 14.02
N ASP A 82 1.71 2.58 14.69
CA ASP A 82 1.19 3.88 14.23
C ASP A 82 2.05 4.45 13.08
N ILE A 83 1.57 4.30 11.84
CA ILE A 83 2.19 4.80 10.62
C ILE A 83 2.19 6.33 10.67
N ARG A 84 3.25 6.95 10.15
CA ARG A 84 3.33 8.41 10.01
C ARG A 84 3.57 8.84 8.57
N ASP A 85 4.60 8.25 7.97
CA ASP A 85 5.06 8.60 6.64
C ASP A 85 5.50 7.33 5.90
N VAL A 86 5.03 7.17 4.66
CA VAL A 86 5.40 6.06 3.79
C VAL A 86 6.21 6.61 2.62
N PHE A 87 7.32 5.97 2.31
CA PHE A 87 8.25 6.38 1.26
C PHE A 87 8.44 5.28 0.23
N ILE A 88 8.73 5.69 -1.00
CA ILE A 88 9.12 4.80 -2.09
C ILE A 88 10.22 5.45 -2.93
N SER A 89 11.20 4.66 -3.33
CA SER A 89 12.27 5.05 -4.27
C SER A 89 12.66 3.85 -5.13
N LYS A 90 13.43 4.07 -6.20
CA LYS A 90 13.99 2.98 -7.00
C LYS A 90 15.37 3.30 -7.54
N ASP A 91 16.09 2.27 -7.96
CA ASP A 91 17.24 2.40 -8.85
C ASP A 91 17.07 1.51 -10.09
N ASN A 92 18.17 0.97 -10.63
CA ASN A 92 18.13 0.09 -11.80
C ASN A 92 17.73 -1.35 -11.46
N ASP A 93 17.95 -1.78 -10.22
CA ASP A 93 17.84 -3.18 -9.82
C ASP A 93 16.73 -3.38 -8.78
N PHE A 94 16.52 -2.39 -7.91
CA PHE A 94 15.65 -2.49 -6.74
C PHE A 94 14.63 -1.36 -6.65
N ILE A 95 13.53 -1.68 -5.97
CA ILE A 95 12.59 -0.72 -5.41
C ILE A 95 12.76 -0.76 -3.91
N TYR A 96 12.75 0.42 -3.31
CA TYR A 96 12.94 0.64 -1.89
C TYR A 96 11.65 1.20 -1.31
N PHE A 97 11.28 0.70 -0.15
CA PHE A 97 10.15 1.16 0.63
C PHE A 97 10.62 1.54 2.01
N GLY A 98 9.96 2.54 2.59
CA GLY A 98 10.21 2.99 3.94
C GLY A 98 8.89 3.30 4.64
N ILE A 99 8.74 2.86 5.89
CA ILE A 99 7.63 3.24 6.76
C ILE A 99 8.22 3.83 8.02
N ARG A 100 7.85 5.07 8.30
CA ARG A 100 8.16 5.76 9.54
C ARG A 100 6.95 5.69 10.45
N MET A 101 7.18 5.38 11.72
CA MET A 101 6.12 5.29 12.73
C MET A 101 6.14 6.52 13.64
N ALA A 102 4.99 6.84 14.23
CA ALA A 102 4.80 7.97 15.14
C ALA A 102 5.02 7.59 16.61
N ASP A 103 4.95 6.31 16.96
CA ASP A 103 4.82 5.83 18.35
C ASP A 103 6.04 5.03 18.85
N GLY A 104 7.09 4.89 18.04
CA GLY A 104 8.40 4.39 18.48
C GLY A 104 8.97 3.26 17.60
N PRO A 105 9.86 2.43 18.18
CA PRO A 105 10.55 1.41 17.39
C PRO A 105 9.61 0.29 16.97
N PRO A 106 9.83 -0.26 15.76
CA PRO A 106 9.18 -1.48 15.33
C PRO A 106 9.31 -2.55 16.41
N LEU A 107 8.23 -3.21 16.75
CA LEU A 107 8.30 -4.39 17.62
C LEU A 107 9.12 -5.49 16.93
N SER A 108 10.39 -5.58 17.33
CA SER A 108 11.30 -6.66 16.96
C SER A 108 11.28 -7.73 18.05
N GLY A 109 10.25 -8.57 18.04
CA GLY A 109 10.14 -9.67 19.00
C GLY A 109 8.86 -10.43 18.79
N SER A 110 8.90 -11.73 19.09
CA SER A 110 7.67 -12.43 19.42
C SER A 110 7.40 -12.35 20.89
N ASP A 111 6.14 -12.13 21.23
CA ASP A 111 5.64 -12.65 22.49
C ASP A 111 5.74 -14.20 22.49
N ASN A 112 5.39 -14.84 23.60
CA ASN A 112 5.38 -16.30 23.66
C ASN A 112 4.32 -16.95 22.74
N SER A 113 3.53 -16.16 22.00
CA SER A 113 2.55 -16.65 21.03
C SER A 113 3.15 -16.82 19.62
N GLY A 114 4.37 -16.35 19.39
CA GLY A 114 4.98 -16.32 18.05
C GLY A 114 4.52 -15.14 17.20
N ALA A 115 3.81 -14.19 17.81
CA ALA A 115 3.31 -13.03 17.11
C ALA A 115 4.43 -12.10 16.64
N HIS A 116 4.21 -11.35 15.57
CA HIS A 116 5.21 -10.45 15.01
C HIS A 116 4.58 -9.36 14.17
N MET A 117 5.35 -8.28 13.97
CA MET A 117 4.96 -7.18 13.10
C MET A 117 5.25 -7.47 11.63
N HIS A 118 4.28 -7.12 10.81
CA HIS A 118 4.39 -6.97 9.38
C HIS A 118 4.30 -5.48 9.03
N PHE A 119 5.18 -5.03 8.13
CA PHE A 119 5.15 -3.72 7.51
C PHE A 119 4.91 -3.95 6.02
N GLN A 120 3.76 -3.53 5.52
CA GLN A 120 3.31 -3.89 4.18
C GLN A 120 3.13 -2.65 3.31
N PHE A 121 3.57 -2.74 2.06
CA PHE A 121 3.26 -1.79 1.01
C PHE A 121 2.54 -2.51 -0.13
N ASN A 122 1.38 -1.99 -0.51
CA ASN A 122 0.44 -2.63 -1.42
C ASN A 122 0.30 -1.81 -2.70
N LEU A 123 0.23 -2.53 -3.83
CA LEU A 123 0.04 -1.96 -5.15
C LEU A 123 -1.29 -2.44 -5.72
N ASN A 124 -2.31 -1.60 -5.55
CA ASN A 124 -3.67 -1.92 -5.91
C ASN A 124 -3.98 -1.52 -7.36
N GLY A 125 -4.83 -2.29 -8.03
CA GLY A 125 -5.34 -1.97 -9.38
C GLY A 125 -6.46 -0.93 -9.37
N SER A 126 -7.17 -0.79 -8.24
CA SER A 126 -8.23 0.18 -8.02
C SER A 126 -8.10 0.83 -6.63
N MET A 127 -8.83 1.94 -6.44
CA MET A 127 -8.82 2.77 -5.23
C MET A 127 -9.45 2.09 -4.00
N GLY A 128 -10.30 1.09 -4.22
CA GLY A 128 -10.93 0.35 -3.14
C GLY A 128 -10.31 -1.04 -3.02
N VAL A 129 -10.11 -1.50 -1.78
CA VAL A 129 -9.88 -2.93 -1.50
C VAL A 129 -11.14 -3.76 -1.81
N GLN A 130 -12.16 -3.21 -2.50
CA GLN A 130 -13.30 -4.00 -2.97
C GLN A 130 -12.79 -5.08 -3.92
N GLU A 131 -12.76 -6.27 -3.35
CA GLU A 131 -11.92 -7.41 -3.71
C GLU A 131 -12.25 -7.96 -5.09
N LEU A 132 -13.37 -7.55 -5.69
CA LEU A 132 -13.85 -8.02 -6.99
C LEU A 132 -13.40 -7.14 -8.18
N GLU A 133 -12.94 -5.91 -7.95
CA GLU A 133 -12.41 -5.04 -9.03
C GLU A 133 -10.89 -5.16 -9.21
N ASN A 134 -10.18 -5.60 -8.17
CA ASN A 134 -8.74 -5.87 -8.23
C ASN A 134 -8.49 -7.30 -8.73
N HIS A 135 -8.27 -7.47 -10.04
CA HIS A 135 -7.92 -8.79 -10.59
C HIS A 135 -6.67 -9.40 -9.93
N PHE A 136 -5.74 -8.57 -9.45
CA PHE A 136 -4.62 -8.98 -8.59
C PHE A 136 -4.06 -7.79 -7.79
N VAL A 137 -3.42 -8.08 -6.66
CA VAL A 137 -2.67 -7.14 -5.81
C VAL A 137 -1.25 -7.65 -5.63
N ILE A 138 -0.29 -6.73 -5.54
CA ILE A 138 1.09 -7.06 -5.17
C ILE A 138 1.37 -6.44 -3.81
N PHE A 139 1.86 -7.27 -2.89
CA PHE A 139 2.34 -6.85 -1.59
C PHE A 139 3.86 -6.92 -1.58
N THR A 140 4.49 -5.94 -0.97
CA THR A 140 5.86 -6.09 -0.49
C THR A 140 5.86 -5.90 1.01
N THR A 141 6.63 -6.72 1.70
CA THR A 141 6.54 -6.79 3.16
C THR A 141 7.94 -6.81 3.75
N ALA A 142 8.16 -6.07 4.83
CA ALA A 142 9.18 -6.39 5.82
C ALA A 142 8.51 -7.06 7.01
N HIS A 143 8.95 -8.25 7.38
CA HIS A 143 8.38 -9.00 8.50
C HIS A 143 9.47 -9.57 9.39
N TYR A 144 9.20 -9.60 10.70
CA TYR A 144 10.09 -10.20 11.67
C TYR A 144 9.60 -11.61 12.02
N PHE A 145 10.41 -12.65 11.84
CA PHE A 145 10.11 -13.96 12.41
C PHE A 145 11.10 -14.29 13.53
N PRO A 146 10.66 -14.82 14.69
CA PRO A 146 11.57 -15.13 15.80
C PRO A 146 12.70 -16.09 15.43
N ALA A 147 12.41 -17.05 14.55
CA ALA A 147 13.37 -18.06 14.13
C ALA A 147 14.34 -17.58 13.04
N SER A 148 13.92 -16.61 12.22
CA SER A 148 14.64 -16.20 10.99
C SER A 148 15.11 -14.75 11.02
N GLY A 149 14.70 -13.98 12.02
CA GLY A 149 14.88 -12.54 12.07
C GLY A 149 14.01 -11.80 11.04
N TRP A 150 14.47 -10.61 10.67
CA TRP A 150 13.86 -9.81 9.62
C TRP A 150 14.05 -10.44 8.24
N LEU A 151 12.99 -10.45 7.46
CA LEU A 151 12.98 -10.86 6.06
C LEU A 151 12.13 -9.87 5.26
N ALA A 152 12.47 -9.72 3.98
CA ALA A 152 11.60 -9.04 3.03
C ALA A 152 10.85 -10.08 2.17
N SER A 153 9.66 -9.74 1.69
CA SER A 153 8.98 -10.53 0.68
C SER A 153 8.28 -9.70 -0.38
N THR A 154 8.04 -10.33 -1.53
CA THR A 154 7.04 -9.90 -2.51
C THR A 154 6.02 -10.99 -2.68
N GLU A 155 4.74 -10.64 -2.60
CA GLU A 155 3.62 -11.57 -2.76
C GLU A 155 2.67 -11.08 -3.84
N MET A 156 2.23 -11.99 -4.70
CA MET A 156 1.16 -11.72 -5.66
C MET A 156 -0.10 -12.45 -5.20
N HIS A 157 -1.18 -11.69 -5.06
CA HIS A 157 -2.48 -12.18 -4.66
C HIS A 157 -3.48 -11.94 -5.79
N VAL A 158 -4.28 -12.93 -6.12
CA VAL A 158 -5.31 -12.85 -7.17
C VAL A 158 -6.67 -12.89 -6.52
N SER A 159 -7.58 -12.02 -6.95
CA SER A 159 -8.96 -12.03 -6.46
C SER A 159 -9.63 -13.37 -6.78
N HIS A 160 -10.26 -13.95 -5.76
CA HIS A 160 -10.97 -15.21 -5.88
C HIS A 160 -12.27 -15.18 -5.08
N PRO A 161 -13.44 -15.31 -5.75
CA PRO A 161 -14.76 -15.10 -5.13
C PRO A 161 -15.15 -16.13 -4.07
N LEU A 162 -14.37 -17.20 -3.91
CA LEU A 162 -14.60 -18.26 -2.92
C LEU A 162 -13.51 -18.32 -1.85
N HIS A 163 -12.50 -17.43 -1.89
CA HIS A 163 -11.51 -17.38 -0.82
C HIS A 163 -12.07 -16.58 0.36
N PRO A 164 -11.91 -17.03 1.62
CA PRO A 164 -12.47 -16.34 2.80
C PRO A 164 -12.07 -14.87 2.94
N ASN A 165 -10.87 -14.52 2.45
CA ASN A 165 -10.31 -13.17 2.49
C ASN A 165 -10.29 -12.50 1.09
N GLY A 166 -11.08 -13.01 0.14
CA GLY A 166 -11.16 -12.48 -1.22
C GLY A 166 -9.94 -12.73 -2.13
N PHE A 167 -8.79 -13.13 -1.58
CA PHE A 167 -7.53 -13.27 -2.32
C PHE A 167 -6.82 -14.61 -2.12
N ILE A 168 -6.31 -15.20 -3.20
CA ILE A 168 -5.42 -16.37 -3.14
C ILE A 168 -3.98 -15.94 -3.44
N PRO A 169 -3.00 -16.30 -2.59
CA PRO A 169 -1.59 -16.10 -2.90
C PRO A 169 -1.19 -17.02 -4.06
N VAL A 170 -0.66 -16.45 -5.13
CA VAL A 170 -0.22 -17.19 -6.33
C VAL A 170 1.30 -17.11 -6.59
N GLY A 171 2.01 -16.27 -5.83
CA GLY A 171 3.46 -16.17 -5.88
C GLY A 171 4.01 -15.54 -4.61
N LEU A 172 5.15 -16.06 -4.15
CA LEU A 172 5.90 -15.55 -3.00
C LEU A 172 7.39 -15.63 -3.31
N HIS A 173 8.06 -14.49 -3.19
CA HIS A 173 9.52 -14.39 -3.16
C HIS A 173 9.94 -13.86 -1.79
N SER A 174 10.88 -14.53 -1.13
CA SER A 174 11.42 -14.12 0.16
C SER A 174 12.91 -13.80 0.02
N TYR A 175 13.34 -12.79 0.75
CA TYR A 175 14.72 -12.32 0.79
C TYR A 175 15.20 -12.27 2.23
N ASP A 176 16.49 -12.55 2.43
CA ASP A 176 17.08 -12.57 3.76
C ASP A 176 17.15 -11.18 4.41
N SER A 177 17.67 -11.12 5.63
CA SER A 177 17.79 -9.89 6.41
C SER A 177 18.61 -8.79 5.77
N SER A 178 19.44 -9.07 4.75
CA SER A 178 20.15 -8.02 4.00
C SER A 178 19.24 -7.15 3.11
N TYR A 179 17.96 -7.50 3.03
CA TYR A 179 16.92 -6.76 2.32
C TYR A 179 16.05 -5.92 3.26
N VAL A 180 16.37 -5.85 4.55
CA VAL A 180 15.63 -5.06 5.54
C VAL A 180 16.58 -4.22 6.40
N GLY A 181 16.28 -2.94 6.57
CA GLY A 181 16.90 -2.03 7.53
C GLY A 181 15.88 -1.63 8.61
N VAL A 182 16.29 -1.62 9.88
CA VAL A 182 15.39 -1.34 11.00
C VAL A 182 16.06 -0.36 11.96
N GLY A 183 15.40 0.76 12.18
CA GLY A 183 15.85 1.87 13.01
C GLY A 183 14.97 2.09 14.24
N GLN A 184 15.10 3.30 14.80
CA GLN A 184 14.39 3.69 16.02
C GLN A 184 12.91 3.99 15.81
N ASP A 185 12.53 4.52 14.66
CA ASP A 185 11.14 4.87 14.29
C ASP A 185 10.90 4.59 12.80
N PHE A 186 11.69 3.69 12.21
CA PHE A 186 11.70 3.47 10.77
C PHE A 186 12.02 2.03 10.39
N VAL A 187 11.26 1.47 9.46
CA VAL A 187 11.56 0.21 8.75
C VAL A 187 11.70 0.52 7.28
N GLU A 188 12.72 -0.04 6.67
CA GLU A 188 12.91 0.03 5.24
C GLU A 188 13.27 -1.34 4.68
N TRP A 189 12.88 -1.58 3.44
CA TRP A 189 13.24 -2.79 2.73
C TRP A 189 13.39 -2.51 1.25
N LYS A 190 14.04 -3.44 0.58
CA LYS A 190 14.11 -3.44 -0.88
C LYS A 190 13.58 -4.74 -1.43
N VAL A 191 13.17 -4.71 -2.69
CA VAL A 191 12.86 -5.90 -3.48
C VAL A 191 13.39 -5.71 -4.91
N PRO A 192 13.78 -6.77 -5.61
CA PRO A 192 14.13 -6.68 -7.03
C PRO A 192 12.95 -6.16 -7.85
N ILE A 193 13.20 -5.22 -8.78
CA ILE A 193 12.15 -4.63 -9.64
C ILE A 193 11.38 -5.73 -10.40
N LYS A 194 12.08 -6.77 -10.85
CA LYS A 194 11.50 -7.91 -11.56
C LYS A 194 10.42 -8.67 -10.77
N ASP A 195 10.47 -8.62 -9.45
CA ASP A 195 9.59 -9.41 -8.58
C ASP A 195 8.38 -8.57 -8.14
N CYS A 196 8.54 -7.25 -8.02
CA CYS A 196 7.49 -6.32 -7.56
C CYS A 196 6.49 -5.89 -8.66
N MET A 197 6.81 -6.18 -9.93
CA MET A 197 6.00 -5.85 -11.13
C MET A 197 5.34 -4.46 -11.08
N ILE A 198 6.03 -3.45 -10.52
CA ILE A 198 5.50 -2.09 -10.44
C ILE A 198 5.41 -1.54 -11.85
N THR A 199 4.17 -1.36 -12.28
CA THR A 199 3.83 -0.66 -13.52
C THR A 199 3.20 0.67 -13.14
N SER A 200 3.52 1.73 -13.88
CA SER A 200 2.84 3.02 -13.74
C SER A 200 1.33 2.82 -13.72
N GLY A 201 0.62 3.51 -12.84
CA GLY A 201 -0.83 3.53 -12.80
C GLY A 201 -1.47 2.72 -11.67
N LYS A 202 -0.68 2.08 -10.80
CA LYS A 202 -1.11 1.43 -9.55
C LYS A 202 -1.35 2.45 -8.44
N TYR A 203 -2.20 2.09 -7.48
CA TYR A 203 -2.45 2.87 -6.26
C TYR A 203 -1.66 2.31 -5.09
N ALA A 204 -1.03 3.20 -4.32
CA ALA A 204 -0.29 2.84 -3.12
C ALA A 204 -1.25 2.74 -1.92
N SER A 205 -1.07 1.74 -1.08
CA SER A 205 -1.54 1.73 0.31
C SER A 205 -0.49 1.05 1.19
N ALA A 206 -0.52 1.26 2.50
CA ALA A 206 0.42 0.62 3.41
C ALA A 206 -0.23 0.29 4.75
N TRP A 207 0.15 -0.85 5.32
CA TRP A 207 -0.44 -1.38 6.56
C TRP A 207 0.67 -1.84 7.51
N THR A 208 0.43 -1.70 8.81
CA THR A 208 1.15 -2.45 9.83
C THR A 208 0.23 -3.52 10.38
N HIS A 209 0.77 -4.68 10.75
CA HIS A 209 -0.04 -5.73 11.37
C HIS A 209 0.76 -6.50 12.40
N TYR A 210 0.31 -6.43 13.65
CA TYR A 210 0.71 -7.39 14.66
C TYR A 210 -0.17 -8.64 14.53
N ASN A 211 0.37 -9.72 14.02
CA ASN A 211 -0.42 -10.89 13.61
C ASN A 211 -1.13 -11.68 14.74
N SER A 212 -0.98 -11.29 16.01
CA SER A 212 -1.88 -11.74 17.08
C SER A 212 -3.26 -11.08 17.01
N GLN A 213 -3.38 -9.97 16.27
CA GLN A 213 -4.60 -9.21 16.10
C GLN A 213 -5.38 -9.66 14.85
N PRO A 214 -6.72 -9.61 14.89
CA PRO A 214 -7.56 -10.07 13.79
C PRO A 214 -7.58 -9.13 12.57
N TYR A 215 -7.15 -7.88 12.73
CA TYR A 215 -7.15 -6.83 11.70
C TYR A 215 -5.79 -6.12 11.68
N PRO A 216 -5.47 -5.36 10.60
CA PRO A 216 -4.31 -4.46 10.59
C PRO A 216 -4.24 -3.63 11.88
N SER A 217 -3.03 -3.45 12.37
CA SER A 217 -2.80 -2.58 13.53
C SER A 217 -2.98 -1.12 13.15
N ASP A 218 -2.54 -0.78 11.95
CA ASP A 218 -2.76 0.52 11.36
C ASP A 218 -2.79 0.44 9.83
N ASP A 219 -3.47 1.38 9.19
CA ASP A 219 -3.61 1.42 7.75
C ASP A 219 -3.74 2.83 7.15
N THR A 220 -2.93 3.08 6.11
CA THR A 220 -3.03 4.30 5.33
C THR A 220 -3.35 4.03 3.86
N ASN A 221 -4.36 4.73 3.35
CA ASN A 221 -4.88 4.58 2.00
C ASN A 221 -5.22 5.93 1.34
N GLU A 222 -4.22 6.76 1.06
CA GLU A 222 -4.45 7.92 0.19
C GLU A 222 -4.63 7.49 -1.28
N ILE A 223 -5.45 8.24 -2.03
CA ILE A 223 -5.63 8.06 -3.48
C ILE A 223 -4.41 8.61 -4.23
N VAL A 224 -3.32 7.84 -4.19
CA VAL A 224 -2.03 8.19 -4.80
C VAL A 224 -1.69 7.19 -5.90
N ARG A 225 -1.66 7.68 -7.15
CA ARG A 225 -1.37 6.88 -8.33
C ARG A 225 0.10 7.00 -8.72
N LEU A 226 0.82 5.88 -8.74
CA LEU A 226 2.24 5.84 -9.07
C LEU A 226 2.47 6.10 -10.57
N LYS A 227 3.50 6.87 -10.90
CA LYS A 227 3.98 7.19 -12.25
C LYS A 227 5.36 6.63 -12.52
#